data_AF-A0A6G3LPD5-F1
#
_entry.id   AF-A0A6G3LPD5-F1
#
_cell.length_a   1.000
_cell.length_b   1.000
_cell.length_c   1.000
_cell.angle_alpha   90.00
_cell.angle_beta   90.00
_cell.angle_gamma   90.00
#
_symmetry.space_group_name_H-M   'P 1'
#
loop_
_entity.id
_entity.type
_entity.pdbx_description
1 polymer ?
#
loop_
_entity_poly.entity_id
_entity_poly.type
_entity_poly.pdbx_seq_one_letter_code
_entity_poly.pdbx_strand_id
1 'polypeptide(L)'
;MVVTLHYVGFHPNLILQGFEQVRLKYPVERVYLFYDEKPDKYGAVSRYNVKRLAEKLSFFQPVTVKVNPLNQQSVYSKFYQVLWVEREKETLIDITDMPPLMVACVTNVSMMFPRSRLYAVQPEQVGEFIPDPDTPEFARFIAKKDSLRASSGPGAVQQIEKPGVDLLLDENKRIKKREQGKEGSTEEDEKLEKEMRILQVLYLKNGSASSLTQLIQWMGENWRDQVVKATYSRLIKEMEEKGLLVRELNGKSRVVKLTRLGEAIAEAYINL
;
A
#
# COMPACT_ATOMS: atom_id res chain seq x y z
N MET A 1 1.85 -19.06 12.71
CA MET A 1 3.00 -18.16 12.86
C MET A 1 2.63 -16.82 12.26
N VAL A 2 3.32 -15.74 12.63
CA VAL A 2 3.00 -14.39 12.16
C VAL A 2 4.15 -13.80 11.36
N VAL A 3 3.81 -12.92 10.41
CA VAL A 3 4.75 -12.07 9.70
C VAL A 3 4.65 -10.66 10.28
N THR A 4 5.77 -10.03 10.60
CA THR A 4 5.77 -8.66 11.14
C THR A 4 6.32 -7.66 10.12
N LEU A 5 5.65 -6.52 9.99
CA LEU A 5 6.03 -5.44 9.07
C LEU A 5 6.27 -4.18 9.89
N HIS A 6 7.46 -3.58 9.77
CA HIS A 6 7.81 -2.38 10.53
C HIS A 6 8.33 -1.29 9.59
N TYR A 7 7.78 -0.08 9.71
CA TYR A 7 8.42 1.09 9.12
C TYR A 7 9.44 1.68 10.09
N VAL A 8 10.68 1.83 9.63
CA VAL A 8 11.81 2.28 10.44
C VAL A 8 12.05 3.77 10.21
N GLY A 9 11.56 4.61 11.12
CA GLY A 9 11.75 6.06 11.11
C GLY A 9 12.78 6.52 12.12
N PHE A 10 12.33 7.27 13.13
CA PHE A 10 13.14 7.93 14.15
C PHE A 10 13.31 7.12 15.43
N HIS A 11 12.48 6.12 15.69
CA HIS A 11 12.38 5.45 16.99
C HIS A 11 12.72 3.96 16.93
N PRO A 12 13.94 3.56 16.50
CA PRO A 12 14.28 2.15 16.30
C PRO A 12 14.22 1.33 17.60
N ASN A 13 14.50 1.93 18.76
CA ASN A 13 14.39 1.23 20.04
C ASN A 13 12.93 0.92 20.40
N LEU A 14 12.00 1.83 20.09
CA LEU A 14 10.57 1.63 20.36
C LEU A 14 10.00 0.54 19.46
N ILE A 15 10.39 0.52 18.18
CA ILE A 15 10.09 -0.57 17.25
C ILE A 15 10.60 -1.90 17.79
N LEU A 16 11.86 -1.95 18.25
CA LEU A 16 12.43 -3.17 18.81
C LEU A 16 11.66 -3.64 20.04
N GLN A 17 11.35 -2.75 20.98
CA GLN A 17 10.55 -3.09 22.16
C GLN A 17 9.15 -3.60 21.80
N GLY A 18 8.50 -2.98 20.80
CA GLY A 18 7.23 -3.48 20.27
C GLY A 18 7.35 -4.87 19.67
N PHE A 19 8.37 -5.10 18.86
CA PHE A 19 8.69 -6.41 18.29
C PHE A 19 8.92 -7.46 19.38
N GLU A 20 9.62 -7.12 20.45
CA GLU A 20 9.83 -8.00 21.61
C GLU A 20 8.49 -8.41 22.26
N GLN A 21 7.57 -7.45 22.45
CA GLN A 21 6.23 -7.75 22.98
C GLN A 21 5.42 -8.65 22.03
N VAL A 22 5.58 -8.48 20.72
CA VAL A 22 4.93 -9.32 19.70
C VAL A 22 5.50 -10.73 19.72
N ARG A 23 6.83 -10.88 19.67
CA ARG A 23 7.48 -12.21 19.57
C ARG A 23 7.26 -13.09 20.80
N LEU A 24 7.00 -12.49 21.96
CA LEU A 24 6.62 -13.22 23.18
C LEU A 24 5.21 -13.80 23.11
N LYS A 25 4.31 -13.19 22.32
CA LYS A 25 2.91 -13.60 22.19
C LYS A 25 2.68 -14.48 20.96
N TYR A 26 3.46 -14.27 19.90
CA TYR A 26 3.26 -14.92 18.61
C TYR A 26 4.58 -15.48 18.08
N PRO A 27 4.60 -16.72 17.56
CA PRO A 27 5.78 -17.24 16.87
C PRO A 27 5.97 -16.48 15.56
N VAL A 28 7.03 -15.69 15.49
CA VAL A 28 7.40 -14.88 14.32
C VAL A 28 8.12 -15.74 13.29
N GLU A 29 7.63 -15.73 12.06
CA GLU A 29 8.22 -16.46 10.93
C GLU A 29 9.11 -15.59 10.05
N ARG A 30 8.70 -14.34 9.82
CA ARG A 30 9.37 -13.43 8.91
C ARG A 30 9.20 -11.98 9.35
N VAL A 31 10.22 -11.18 9.10
CA VAL A 31 10.27 -9.76 9.46
C VAL A 31 10.55 -8.94 8.21
N TYR A 32 9.71 -7.93 7.96
CA TYR A 32 9.91 -6.93 6.92
C TYR A 32 10.22 -5.58 7.56
N LEU A 33 11.28 -4.94 7.08
CA LEU A 33 11.71 -3.61 7.53
C LEU A 33 11.62 -2.62 6.38
N PHE A 34 10.55 -1.82 6.39
CA PHE A 34 10.36 -0.71 5.46
C PHE A 34 11.19 0.50 5.89
N TYR A 35 11.78 1.21 4.95
CA TYR A 35 12.57 2.40 5.24
C TYR A 35 12.48 3.45 4.13
N ASP A 36 12.67 4.71 4.52
CA ASP A 36 12.55 5.88 3.65
C ASP A 36 13.71 5.97 2.65
N GLU A 37 13.38 5.83 1.38
CA GLU A 37 14.35 5.86 0.29
C GLU A 37 14.77 7.28 -0.11
N LYS A 38 14.05 8.32 0.33
CA LYS A 38 14.29 9.70 -0.13
C LYS A 38 15.74 10.14 0.14
N PRO A 39 16.39 10.85 -0.79
CA PRO A 39 17.75 11.33 -0.62
C PRO A 39 17.82 12.60 0.26
N ASP A 40 17.03 12.66 1.32
CA ASP A 40 16.99 13.78 2.28
C ASP A 40 17.47 13.35 3.68
N LYS A 41 17.44 14.29 4.64
CA LYS A 41 17.87 14.05 6.01
C LYS A 41 16.99 13.04 6.75
N TYR A 42 15.69 13.00 6.46
CA TYR A 42 14.74 12.06 7.06
C TYR A 42 15.03 10.64 6.55
N GLY A 43 15.19 10.50 5.24
CA GLY A 43 15.61 9.24 4.61
C GLY A 43 16.98 8.78 5.06
N ALA A 44 17.93 9.69 5.28
CA ALA A 44 19.25 9.34 5.82
C ALA A 44 19.16 8.71 7.21
N VAL A 45 18.34 9.27 8.11
CA VAL A 45 18.10 8.71 9.45
C VAL A 45 17.43 7.33 9.35
N SER A 46 16.39 7.20 8.53
CA SER A 46 15.70 5.93 8.32
C SER A 46 16.63 4.83 7.78
N ARG A 47 17.46 5.14 6.77
CA ARG A 47 18.48 4.21 6.23
C ARG A 47 19.56 3.83 7.25
N TYR A 48 19.93 4.75 8.13
CA TYR A 48 20.86 4.45 9.22
C TYR A 48 20.22 3.50 10.24
N ASN A 49 18.98 3.77 10.63
CA ASN A 49 18.25 3.00 11.63
C ASN A 49 17.87 1.59 11.14
N VAL A 50 17.49 1.43 9.87
CA VAL A 50 17.12 0.12 9.32
C VAL A 50 18.31 -0.85 9.32
N LYS A 51 19.53 -0.37 9.05
CA LYS A 51 20.75 -1.20 9.13
C LYS A 51 20.98 -1.73 10.54
N ARG A 52 20.89 -0.84 11.54
CA ARG A 52 21.06 -1.20 12.96
C ARG A 52 19.99 -2.19 13.44
N LEU A 53 18.74 -2.01 13.01
CA LEU A 53 17.67 -2.94 13.34
C LEU A 53 17.85 -4.28 12.63
N ALA A 54 18.25 -4.28 11.36
CA ALA A 54 18.51 -5.51 10.61
C ALA A 54 19.63 -6.34 11.25
N GLU A 55 20.69 -5.70 11.75
CA GLU A 55 21.77 -6.36 12.50
C GLU A 55 21.24 -7.00 13.80
N LYS A 56 20.46 -6.25 14.59
CA LYS A 56 19.88 -6.75 15.85
C LYS A 56 18.88 -7.89 15.64
N LEU A 57 18.14 -7.87 14.53
CA LEU A 57 17.14 -8.87 14.17
C LEU A 57 17.69 -9.92 13.20
N SER A 58 19.01 -10.03 13.04
CA SER A 58 19.67 -10.88 12.06
C SER A 58 19.28 -12.36 12.13
N PHE A 59 18.91 -12.85 13.32
CA PHE A 59 18.34 -14.21 13.49
C PHE A 59 17.13 -14.47 12.58
N PHE A 60 16.28 -13.47 12.38
CA PHE A 60 15.09 -13.56 11.53
C PHE A 60 15.36 -13.25 10.05
N GLN A 61 16.60 -12.88 9.69
CA GLN A 61 17.00 -12.50 8.33
C GLN A 61 16.02 -11.49 7.69
N PRO A 62 15.86 -10.30 8.29
CA PRO A 62 14.80 -9.38 7.90
C PRO A 62 14.92 -8.93 6.45
N VAL A 63 13.79 -8.87 5.75
CA VAL A 63 13.70 -8.37 4.38
C VAL A 63 13.54 -6.85 4.42
N THR A 64 14.50 -6.11 3.88
CA THR A 64 14.42 -4.64 3.85
C THR A 64 13.70 -4.15 2.59
N VAL A 65 12.75 -3.23 2.74
CA VAL A 65 11.92 -2.71 1.64
C VAL A 65 12.04 -1.19 1.56
N LYS A 66 12.42 -0.68 0.39
CA LYS A 66 12.46 0.76 0.11
C LYS A 66 11.05 1.29 -0.10
N VAL A 67 10.73 2.42 0.51
CA VAL A 67 9.45 3.12 0.33
C VAL A 67 9.65 4.63 0.40
N ASN A 68 8.86 5.39 -0.36
CA ASN A 68 8.67 6.81 -0.11
C ASN A 68 7.41 7.00 0.74
N PRO A 69 7.54 7.26 2.05
CA PRO A 69 6.40 7.33 2.98
C PRO A 69 5.49 8.55 2.77
N LEU A 70 5.90 9.50 1.92
CA LEU A 70 5.13 10.70 1.57
C LEU A 70 4.49 10.60 0.17
N ASN A 71 4.51 9.41 -0.44
CA ASN A 71 3.92 9.14 -1.74
C ASN A 71 2.96 7.96 -1.64
N GLN A 72 1.68 8.19 -1.89
CA GLN A 72 0.64 7.16 -1.77
C GLN A 72 0.93 5.94 -2.64
N GLN A 73 1.31 6.12 -3.91
CA GLN A 73 1.57 5.02 -4.84
C GLN A 73 2.70 4.12 -4.33
N SER A 74 3.81 4.72 -3.86
CA SER A 74 4.94 3.99 -3.29
C SER A 74 4.53 3.19 -2.04
N VAL A 75 3.75 3.77 -1.13
CA VAL A 75 3.27 3.04 0.06
C VAL A 75 2.32 1.91 -0.35
N TYR A 76 1.37 2.19 -1.25
CA TYR A 76 0.39 1.20 -1.70
C TYR A 76 1.05 0.02 -2.39
N SER A 77 1.95 0.26 -3.34
CA SER A 77 2.57 -0.81 -4.11
C SER A 77 3.39 -1.73 -3.22
N LYS A 78 4.23 -1.17 -2.34
CA LYS A 78 5.12 -1.95 -1.47
C LYS A 78 4.39 -2.74 -0.40
N PHE A 79 3.39 -2.16 0.25
CA PHE A 79 2.61 -2.88 1.26
C PHE A 79 1.68 -3.91 0.62
N TYR A 80 1.03 -3.58 -0.49
CA TYR A 80 0.20 -4.54 -1.22
C TYR A 80 1.02 -5.75 -1.65
N GLN A 81 2.22 -5.53 -2.20
CA GLN A 81 3.11 -6.61 -2.61
C GLN A 81 3.44 -7.57 -1.45
N VAL A 82 3.87 -7.05 -0.30
CA VAL A 82 4.22 -7.89 0.86
C VAL A 82 2.99 -8.62 1.40
N LEU A 83 1.86 -7.92 1.54
CA LEU A 83 0.62 -8.54 2.04
C LEU A 83 0.04 -9.55 1.06
N TRP A 84 0.23 -9.35 -0.25
CA TRP A 84 -0.16 -10.32 -1.28
C TRP A 84 0.67 -11.60 -1.19
N VAL A 85 2.00 -11.48 -1.07
CA VAL A 85 2.88 -12.65 -0.90
C VAL A 85 2.54 -13.42 0.37
N GLU A 86 2.29 -12.70 1.46
CA GLU A 86 2.03 -13.28 2.78
C GLU A 86 0.53 -13.45 3.09
N ARG A 87 -0.36 -13.38 2.08
CA ARG A 87 -1.83 -13.32 2.24
C ARG A 87 -2.47 -14.50 2.96
N GLU A 88 -1.81 -15.64 2.96
CA GLU A 88 -2.26 -16.85 3.67
C GLU A 88 -1.85 -16.85 5.15
N LYS A 89 -0.97 -15.94 5.56
CA LYS A 89 -0.48 -15.81 6.94
C LYS A 89 -1.11 -14.63 7.64
N GLU A 90 -0.99 -14.64 8.95
CA GLU A 90 -1.33 -13.49 9.77
C GLU A 90 -0.20 -12.46 9.74
N THR A 91 -0.55 -11.20 9.46
CA THR A 91 0.41 -10.10 9.36
C THR A 91 0.15 -9.06 10.44
N LEU A 92 1.19 -8.70 11.19
CA LEU A 92 1.14 -7.65 12.22
C LEU A 92 1.96 -6.45 11.72
N ILE A 93 1.29 -5.34 11.47
CA ILE A 93 1.90 -4.13 10.93
C ILE A 93 2.07 -3.10 12.03
N ASP A 94 3.32 -2.74 12.28
CA ASP A 94 3.74 -1.73 13.24
C ASP A 94 3.62 -0.33 12.63
N ILE A 95 2.63 0.44 13.09
CA ILE A 95 2.39 1.81 12.61
C ILE A 95 3.05 2.88 13.49
N THR A 96 3.85 2.48 14.49
CA THR A 96 4.38 3.37 15.54
C THR A 96 5.15 4.58 14.99
N ASP A 97 5.98 4.35 13.98
CA ASP A 97 6.92 5.36 13.47
C ASP A 97 6.51 5.88 12.08
N MET A 98 5.33 5.49 11.60
CA MET A 98 4.83 5.89 10.29
C MET A 98 4.32 7.34 10.32
N PRO A 99 4.65 8.17 9.31
CA PRO A 99 4.02 9.48 9.18
C PRO A 99 2.51 9.34 8.86
N PRO A 100 1.69 10.37 9.14
CA PRO A 100 0.23 10.27 9.03
C PRO A 100 -0.29 9.78 7.67
N LEU A 101 0.31 10.26 6.57
CA LEU A 101 -0.04 9.82 5.21
C LEU A 101 0.16 8.31 5.06
N MET A 102 1.30 7.80 5.52
CA MET A 102 1.64 6.38 5.44
C MET A 102 0.72 5.54 6.30
N VAL A 103 0.39 5.97 7.53
CA VAL A 103 -0.58 5.27 8.40
C VAL A 103 -1.91 5.11 7.67
N ALA A 104 -2.48 6.20 7.17
CA ALA A 104 -3.76 6.15 6.47
C ALA A 104 -3.69 5.29 5.20
N CYS A 105 -2.55 5.31 4.50
CA CYS A 105 -2.34 4.46 3.35
C CYS A 105 -2.30 2.97 3.72
N VAL A 106 -1.46 2.61 4.69
CA VAL A 106 -1.30 1.24 5.18
C VAL A 106 -2.60 0.70 5.75
N THR A 107 -3.39 1.52 6.44
CA THR A 107 -4.74 1.14 6.89
C THR A 107 -5.61 0.71 5.72
N ASN A 108 -5.72 1.53 4.67
CA ASN A 108 -6.53 1.20 3.51
C ASN A 108 -6.08 -0.09 2.81
N VAL A 109 -4.77 -0.30 2.67
CA VAL A 109 -4.25 -1.56 2.09
C VAL A 109 -4.55 -2.74 3.02
N SER A 110 -4.28 -2.59 4.32
CA SER A 110 -4.48 -3.67 5.30
C SER A 110 -5.94 -4.14 5.36
N MET A 111 -6.91 -3.25 5.15
CA MET A 111 -8.33 -3.60 5.11
C MET A 111 -8.70 -4.53 3.94
N MET A 112 -7.88 -4.57 2.89
CA MET A 112 -8.07 -5.53 1.79
C MET A 112 -7.66 -6.95 2.20
N PHE A 113 -6.81 -7.09 3.22
CA PHE A 113 -6.24 -8.37 3.65
C PHE A 113 -6.79 -8.74 5.04
N PRO A 114 -7.76 -9.67 5.14
CA PRO A 114 -8.49 -9.93 6.38
C PRO A 114 -7.63 -10.48 7.52
N ARG A 115 -6.45 -11.03 7.20
CA ARG A 115 -5.48 -11.55 8.17
C ARG A 115 -4.43 -10.50 8.60
N SER A 116 -4.59 -9.26 8.16
CA SER A 116 -3.71 -8.17 8.54
C SER A 116 -4.27 -7.38 9.71
N ARG A 117 -3.43 -7.12 10.72
CA ARG A 117 -3.76 -6.29 11.88
C ARG A 117 -2.70 -5.21 12.06
N LEU A 118 -3.15 -4.01 12.42
CA LEU A 118 -2.27 -2.90 12.78
C LEU A 118 -2.05 -2.88 14.29
N TYR A 119 -0.87 -2.48 14.73
CA TYR A 119 -0.61 -2.15 16.12
C TYR A 119 0.32 -0.94 16.23
N ALA A 120 0.22 -0.23 17.36
CA ALA A 120 1.10 0.88 17.70
C ALA A 120 1.67 0.66 19.10
N VAL A 121 2.96 0.94 19.26
CA VAL A 121 3.64 0.90 20.56
C VAL A 121 3.50 2.27 21.19
N GLN A 122 2.86 2.33 22.35
CA GLN A 122 2.75 3.57 23.12
C GLN A 122 4.04 3.74 23.94
N PRO A 123 4.81 4.83 23.75
CA PRO A 123 5.93 5.13 24.63
C PRO A 123 5.41 5.53 26.03
N GLU A 124 6.19 5.26 27.07
CA GLU A 124 5.85 5.65 28.45
C GLU A 124 5.72 7.17 28.62
N GLN A 125 6.53 7.93 27.87
CA GLN A 125 6.39 9.37 27.73
C GLN A 125 5.88 9.69 26.32
N VAL A 126 4.74 10.39 26.25
CA VAL A 126 4.10 10.77 24.99
C VAL A 126 4.60 12.14 24.54
N GLY A 127 5.18 12.22 23.34
CA GLY A 127 5.47 13.49 22.65
C GLY A 127 6.96 13.76 22.39
N GLU A 128 7.22 14.75 21.52
CA GLU A 128 8.52 15.43 21.49
C GLU A 128 8.81 16.04 22.88
N PHE A 129 10.06 16.36 23.20
CA PHE A 129 10.35 17.20 24.36
C PHE A 129 9.62 18.54 24.21
N ILE A 130 8.48 18.70 24.88
CA ILE A 130 7.75 19.96 24.97
C ILE A 130 8.41 20.73 26.13
N PRO A 131 9.01 21.91 25.89
CA PRO A 131 9.57 22.71 26.97
C PRO A 131 8.50 23.07 28.01
N ASP A 132 8.92 23.40 29.23
CA ASP A 132 8.00 23.80 30.30
C ASP A 132 7.18 25.03 29.86
N PRO A 133 5.83 24.99 29.97
CA PRO A 133 4.94 26.08 29.56
C PRO A 133 5.32 27.47 30.08
N ASP A 134 5.91 27.56 31.27
CA ASP A 134 6.26 28.82 31.91
C ASP A 134 7.62 29.40 31.46
N THR A 135 8.21 28.84 30.40
CA THR A 135 9.54 29.22 29.90
C THR A 135 9.50 29.95 28.54
N PRO A 136 10.45 30.88 28.26
CA PRO A 136 10.60 31.47 26.93
C PRO A 136 10.84 30.42 25.82
N GLU A 137 11.45 29.28 26.17
CA GLU A 137 11.68 28.16 25.28
C GLU A 137 10.38 27.56 24.74
N PHE A 138 9.34 27.46 25.58
CA PHE A 138 8.01 27.01 25.15
C PHE A 138 7.39 27.96 24.13
N ALA A 139 7.41 29.26 24.40
CA ALA A 139 6.90 30.27 23.46
C ALA A 139 7.62 30.21 22.11
N ARG A 140 8.96 30.04 22.11
CA ARG A 140 9.76 29.86 20.88
C ARG A 140 9.44 28.56 20.16
N PHE A 141 9.23 27.46 20.90
CA PHE A 141 8.84 26.17 20.33
C PHE A 141 7.49 26.29 19.61
N ILE A 142 6.49 26.89 20.25
CA ILE A 142 5.16 27.13 19.65
C ILE A 142 5.28 28.04 18.43
N ALA A 143 5.97 29.18 18.53
CA ALA A 143 6.16 30.09 17.40
C ALA A 143 6.86 29.42 16.20
N LYS A 144 7.82 28.53 16.46
CA LYS A 144 8.47 27.73 15.42
C LYS A 144 7.49 26.77 14.75
N LYS A 145 6.64 26.06 15.53
CA LYS A 145 5.60 25.18 14.97
C LYS A 145 4.56 25.97 14.17
N ASP A 146 4.15 27.14 14.65
CA ASP A 146 3.18 28.03 13.99
C ASP A 146 3.76 28.70 12.73
N SER A 147 5.08 28.86 12.66
CA SER A 147 5.76 29.39 11.46
C SER A 147 5.74 28.44 10.26
N LEU A 148 5.35 27.17 10.45
CA LEU A 148 5.27 26.20 9.37
C LEU A 148 4.20 26.62 8.36
N ARG A 149 4.56 26.64 7.08
CA ARG A 149 3.65 26.97 5.99
C ARG A 149 3.37 25.74 5.15
N ALA A 150 2.13 25.60 4.70
CA ALA A 150 1.81 24.65 3.66
C ALA A 150 2.68 24.92 2.43
N SER A 151 3.17 23.85 1.79
CA SER A 151 3.88 23.99 0.52
C SER A 151 2.96 24.63 -0.53
N SER A 152 3.50 25.40 -1.47
CA SER A 152 2.69 26.10 -2.47
C SER A 152 2.28 25.24 -3.67
N GLY A 153 2.75 24.00 -3.74
CA GLY A 153 2.55 23.11 -4.90
C GLY A 153 1.31 22.21 -4.80
N PRO A 154 0.95 21.50 -5.88
CA PRO A 154 -0.19 20.59 -5.93
C PRO A 154 -0.15 19.39 -4.95
N GLY A 155 0.94 19.25 -4.16
CA GLY A 155 1.08 18.27 -3.08
C GLY A 155 0.86 18.82 -1.67
N ALA A 156 0.46 20.09 -1.53
CA ALA A 156 0.21 20.74 -0.24
C ALA A 156 -0.90 20.07 0.57
N VAL A 157 -1.95 19.67 -0.14
CA VAL A 157 -3.06 18.89 0.39
C VAL A 157 -3.08 17.58 -0.38
N GLN A 158 -2.85 16.49 0.32
CA GLN A 158 -2.88 15.15 -0.27
C GLN A 158 -4.19 14.48 0.11
N GLN A 159 -5.01 14.18 -0.89
CA GLN A 159 -6.15 13.28 -0.72
C GLN A 159 -5.68 11.85 -0.95
N ILE A 160 -6.09 10.96 -0.07
CA ILE A 160 -5.75 9.54 -0.14
C ILE A 160 -6.88 8.83 -0.89
N GLU A 161 -6.58 8.31 -2.07
CA GLU A 161 -7.52 7.45 -2.79
C GLU A 161 -7.68 6.12 -2.05
N LYS A 162 -8.91 5.73 -1.75
CA LYS A 162 -9.24 4.45 -1.12
C LYS A 162 -10.02 3.56 -2.10
N PRO A 163 -10.04 2.23 -1.90
CA PRO A 163 -10.95 1.37 -2.64
C PRO A 163 -12.41 1.83 -2.55
N GLY A 164 -13.13 1.68 -3.66
CA GLY A 164 -14.57 1.89 -3.72
C GLY A 164 -15.36 0.75 -3.07
N VAL A 165 -14.80 -0.47 -3.12
CA VAL A 165 -15.35 -1.71 -2.53
C VAL A 165 -14.19 -2.58 -2.00
N ASP A 166 -14.51 -3.72 -1.38
CA ASP A 166 -13.49 -4.72 -1.03
C ASP A 166 -12.90 -5.35 -2.32
N LEU A 167 -11.65 -5.02 -2.62
CA LEU A 167 -10.94 -5.43 -3.83
C LEU A 167 -10.59 -6.92 -3.83
N LEU A 168 -10.41 -7.52 -2.66
CA LEU A 168 -9.96 -8.90 -2.51
C LEU A 168 -11.09 -9.81 -2.06
N LEU A 169 -12.35 -9.35 -2.12
CA LEU A 169 -13.51 -10.16 -1.73
C LEU A 169 -13.52 -11.53 -2.43
N ASP A 170 -13.28 -11.54 -3.75
CA ASP A 170 -13.30 -12.77 -4.54
C ASP A 170 -12.08 -13.65 -4.23
N GLU A 171 -10.89 -13.06 -4.05
CA GLU A 171 -9.70 -13.80 -3.62
C GLU A 171 -9.87 -14.40 -2.20
N ASN A 172 -10.49 -13.66 -1.29
CA ASN A 172 -10.79 -14.13 0.07
C ASN A 172 -11.78 -15.30 0.06
N LYS A 173 -12.75 -15.32 -0.87
CA LYS A 173 -13.62 -16.49 -1.09
C LYS A 173 -12.82 -17.68 -1.61
N ARG A 174 -11.85 -17.47 -2.52
CA ARG A 174 -10.98 -18.54 -3.05
C ARG A 174 -10.14 -19.18 -1.95
N ILE A 175 -9.48 -18.38 -1.11
CA ILE A 175 -8.69 -18.88 0.02
C ILE A 175 -9.56 -19.76 0.91
N LYS A 176 -10.78 -19.32 1.25
CA LYS A 176 -11.74 -20.12 2.03
C LYS A 176 -12.16 -21.43 1.33
N LYS A 177 -12.38 -21.41 0.01
CA LYS A 177 -12.70 -22.62 -0.78
C LYS A 177 -11.54 -23.62 -0.77
N ARG A 178 -10.30 -23.14 -0.93
CA ARG A 178 -9.07 -23.96 -0.86
C ARG A 178 -8.89 -24.59 0.52
N GLU A 179 -9.08 -23.81 1.59
CA GLU A 179 -9.05 -24.34 2.97
C GLU A 179 -10.11 -25.43 3.23
N GLN A 180 -11.23 -25.41 2.47
CA GLN A 180 -12.28 -26.42 2.51
C GLN A 180 -12.04 -27.59 1.54
N GLY A 181 -10.88 -27.66 0.86
CA GLY A 181 -10.54 -28.72 -0.07
C GLY A 181 -11.36 -28.74 -1.37
N LYS A 182 -12.01 -27.63 -1.72
CA LYS A 182 -12.76 -27.49 -2.98
C LYS A 182 -11.85 -26.86 -4.04
N GLU A 183 -11.20 -27.70 -4.85
CA GLU A 183 -10.36 -27.28 -5.97
C GLU A 183 -11.15 -27.21 -7.29
N GLY A 184 -10.92 -26.16 -8.06
CA GLY A 184 -11.44 -25.96 -9.41
C GLY A 184 -11.32 -24.50 -9.85
N SER A 185 -10.88 -24.26 -11.08
CA SER A 185 -10.89 -22.93 -11.70
C SER A 185 -12.34 -22.50 -11.93
N THR A 186 -12.77 -21.46 -11.23
CA THR A 186 -14.13 -20.92 -11.35
C THR A 186 -14.21 -19.80 -12.38
N GLU A 187 -15.40 -19.37 -12.79
CA GLU A 187 -15.55 -18.14 -13.60
C GLU A 187 -15.00 -16.89 -12.87
N GLU A 188 -15.03 -16.89 -11.53
CA GLU A 188 -14.43 -15.85 -10.69
C GLU A 188 -12.89 -15.84 -10.89
N ASP A 189 -12.29 -17.04 -10.97
CA ASP A 189 -11.00 -17.44 -11.60
C ASP A 189 -10.44 -16.46 -12.64
N GLU A 190 -10.97 -16.69 -13.83
CA GLU A 190 -10.61 -16.06 -15.10
C GLU A 190 -10.91 -14.57 -15.09
N LYS A 191 -11.98 -14.15 -14.40
CA LYS A 191 -12.33 -12.74 -14.26
C LYS A 191 -11.25 -11.96 -13.52
N LEU A 192 -10.78 -12.44 -12.37
CA LEU A 192 -9.75 -11.74 -11.61
C LEU A 192 -8.44 -11.67 -12.40
N GLU A 193 -8.06 -12.78 -13.05
CA GLU A 193 -6.88 -12.81 -13.92
C GLU A 193 -6.98 -11.78 -15.05
N LYS A 194 -8.17 -11.64 -15.66
CA LYS A 194 -8.45 -10.65 -16.70
C LYS A 194 -8.39 -9.21 -16.16
N GLU A 195 -8.91 -8.95 -14.96
CA GLU A 195 -8.77 -7.64 -14.29
C GLU A 195 -7.29 -7.31 -14.04
N MET A 196 -6.53 -8.24 -13.49
CA MET A 196 -5.10 -8.04 -13.22
C MET A 196 -4.32 -7.78 -14.50
N ARG A 197 -4.61 -8.53 -15.56
CA ARG A 197 -3.97 -8.34 -16.87
C ARG A 197 -4.32 -6.97 -17.48
N ILE A 198 -5.54 -6.47 -17.30
CA ILE A 198 -5.90 -5.10 -17.71
C ILE A 198 -5.06 -4.06 -16.97
N LEU A 199 -4.90 -4.20 -15.64
CA LEU A 199 -4.09 -3.28 -14.84
C LEU A 199 -2.64 -3.26 -15.33
N GLN A 200 -2.03 -4.43 -15.51
CA GLN A 200 -0.66 -4.58 -16.00
C GLN A 200 -0.48 -3.98 -17.40
N VAL A 201 -1.39 -4.29 -18.33
CA VAL A 201 -1.32 -3.77 -19.70
C VAL A 201 -1.43 -2.25 -19.73
N LEU A 202 -2.36 -1.67 -18.97
CA LEU A 202 -2.48 -0.22 -18.87
C LEU A 202 -1.21 0.39 -18.27
N TYR A 203 -0.66 -0.18 -17.20
CA TYR A 203 0.55 0.32 -16.54
C TYR A 203 1.75 0.33 -17.50
N LEU A 204 1.98 -0.78 -18.22
CA LEU A 204 3.03 -0.91 -19.23
C LEU A 204 2.83 0.01 -20.45
N LYS A 205 1.63 0.57 -20.63
CA LYS A 205 1.25 1.50 -21.70
C LYS A 205 1.03 2.93 -21.19
N ASN A 206 1.73 3.34 -20.13
CA ASN A 206 1.69 4.69 -19.55
C ASN A 206 0.32 5.04 -18.91
N GLY A 207 -0.34 4.05 -18.32
CA GLY A 207 -1.50 4.22 -17.46
C GLY A 207 -2.82 4.54 -18.16
N SER A 208 -2.88 4.59 -19.49
CA SER A 208 -4.13 4.91 -20.20
C SER A 208 -4.26 4.29 -21.58
N ALA A 209 -5.51 3.99 -21.95
CA ALA A 209 -5.93 3.65 -23.29
C ALA A 209 -6.91 4.72 -23.80
N SER A 210 -6.70 5.22 -25.00
CA SER A 210 -7.54 6.25 -25.65
C SER A 210 -8.99 5.81 -25.89
N SER A 211 -9.24 4.50 -25.90
CA SER A 211 -10.57 3.92 -26.05
C SER A 211 -10.65 2.49 -25.54
N LEU A 212 -11.88 2.00 -25.30
CA LEU A 212 -12.16 0.60 -25.00
C LEU A 212 -11.64 -0.33 -26.12
N THR A 213 -11.78 0.08 -27.38
CA THR A 213 -11.29 -0.67 -28.54
C THR A 213 -9.78 -0.87 -28.48
N GLN A 214 -9.02 0.18 -28.16
CA GLN A 214 -7.57 0.10 -28.03
C GLN A 214 -7.16 -0.84 -26.90
N LEU A 215 -7.86 -0.78 -25.76
CA LEU A 215 -7.59 -1.70 -24.66
C LEU A 215 -7.82 -3.17 -25.05
N ILE A 216 -8.94 -3.48 -25.73
CA ILE A 216 -9.24 -4.83 -26.21
C ILE A 216 -8.15 -5.31 -27.19
N GLN A 217 -7.67 -4.43 -28.07
CA GLN A 217 -6.56 -4.74 -28.98
C GLN A 217 -5.27 -5.08 -28.22
N TRP A 218 -4.91 -4.32 -27.19
CA TRP A 218 -3.73 -4.60 -26.37
C TRP A 218 -3.84 -5.91 -25.58
N MET A 219 -5.06 -6.31 -25.25
CA MET A 219 -5.33 -7.60 -24.62
C MET A 219 -5.27 -8.79 -25.59
N GLY A 220 -5.18 -8.51 -26.90
CA GLY A 220 -5.12 -9.53 -27.95
C GLY A 220 -6.48 -10.13 -28.32
N GLU A 221 -7.60 -9.48 -27.96
CA GLU A 221 -8.95 -9.98 -28.21
C GLU A 221 -9.62 -9.30 -29.42
N ASN A 222 -10.66 -9.94 -29.97
CA ASN A 222 -11.35 -9.44 -31.16
C ASN A 222 -12.24 -8.23 -30.85
N TRP A 223 -11.68 -7.03 -30.99
CA TRP A 223 -12.39 -5.77 -30.78
C TRP A 223 -13.53 -5.51 -31.77
N ARG A 224 -13.74 -6.31 -32.83
CA ARG A 224 -14.91 -6.17 -33.71
C ARG A 224 -16.12 -6.97 -33.21
N ASP A 225 -15.89 -7.93 -32.33
CA ASP A 225 -16.95 -8.72 -31.72
C ASP A 225 -17.71 -7.90 -30.67
N GLN A 226 -19.04 -7.82 -30.83
CA GLN A 226 -19.91 -7.06 -29.94
C GLN A 226 -20.03 -7.71 -28.55
N VAL A 227 -19.93 -9.04 -28.46
CA VAL A 227 -19.95 -9.76 -27.18
C VAL A 227 -18.71 -9.42 -26.37
N VAL A 228 -17.52 -9.47 -27.01
CA VAL A 228 -16.25 -9.07 -26.39
C VAL A 228 -16.32 -7.63 -25.88
N LYS A 229 -16.80 -6.69 -26.72
CA LYS A 229 -16.98 -5.29 -26.29
C LYS A 229 -17.89 -5.15 -25.08
N ALA A 230 -19.03 -5.85 -25.07
CA ALA A 230 -19.98 -5.78 -23.97
C ALA A 230 -19.36 -6.32 -22.67
N THR A 231 -18.63 -7.44 -22.74
CA THR A 231 -17.89 -8.01 -21.61
C THR A 231 -16.87 -7.04 -21.05
N TYR A 232 -16.01 -6.45 -21.89
CA TYR A 232 -15.05 -5.45 -21.44
C TYR A 232 -15.74 -4.20 -20.89
N SER A 233 -16.83 -3.73 -21.50
CA SER A 233 -17.54 -2.56 -20.97
C SER A 233 -18.09 -2.79 -19.57
N ARG A 234 -18.57 -4.01 -19.26
CA ARG A 234 -19.01 -4.39 -17.91
C ARG A 234 -17.82 -4.48 -16.96
N LEU A 235 -16.76 -5.17 -17.37
CA LEU A 235 -15.54 -5.34 -16.57
C LEU A 235 -14.91 -4.00 -16.19
N ILE A 236 -14.77 -3.08 -17.15
CA ILE A 236 -14.22 -1.73 -16.88
C ILE A 236 -15.13 -0.96 -15.92
N LYS A 237 -16.45 -1.08 -16.04
CA LYS A 237 -17.38 -0.43 -15.12
C LYS A 237 -17.20 -0.95 -13.69
N GLU A 238 -17.07 -2.26 -13.51
CA GLU A 238 -16.82 -2.85 -12.20
C GLU A 238 -15.46 -2.44 -11.63
N MET A 239 -14.43 -2.36 -12.47
CA MET A 239 -13.11 -1.86 -12.06
C MET A 239 -13.12 -0.36 -11.70
N GLU A 240 -14.00 0.45 -12.31
CA GLU A 240 -14.26 1.83 -11.88
C GLU A 240 -14.98 1.88 -10.52
N GLU A 241 -15.98 1.04 -10.31
CA GLU A 241 -16.69 0.92 -9.02
C GLU A 241 -15.73 0.48 -7.90
N LYS A 242 -14.74 -0.36 -8.24
CA LYS A 242 -13.61 -0.73 -7.37
C LYS A 242 -12.66 0.43 -7.08
N GLY A 243 -12.68 1.49 -7.88
CA GLY A 243 -11.76 2.64 -7.79
C GLY A 243 -10.38 2.37 -8.40
N LEU A 244 -10.26 1.35 -9.26
CA LEU A 244 -9.01 0.98 -9.94
C LEU A 244 -8.82 1.72 -11.25
N LEU A 245 -9.93 2.05 -11.92
CA LEU A 245 -9.96 2.73 -13.20
C LEU A 245 -10.85 3.97 -13.13
N VAL A 246 -10.65 4.87 -14.09
CA VAL A 246 -11.55 5.98 -14.39
C VAL A 246 -11.74 6.10 -15.90
N ARG A 247 -12.97 6.41 -16.34
CA ARG A 247 -13.23 6.85 -17.72
C ARG A 247 -13.40 8.36 -17.80
N GLU A 248 -12.56 8.99 -18.61
CA GLU A 248 -12.63 10.42 -18.90
C GLU A 248 -13.14 10.64 -20.34
N LEU A 249 -14.05 11.60 -20.50
CA LEU A 249 -14.49 12.04 -21.82
C LEU A 249 -13.38 12.88 -22.47
N ASN A 250 -12.88 12.42 -23.61
CA ASN A 250 -11.95 13.17 -24.44
C ASN A 250 -12.50 13.27 -25.87
N GLY A 251 -13.22 14.37 -26.14
CA GLY A 251 -13.94 14.57 -27.40
C GLY A 251 -15.05 13.53 -27.60
N LYS A 252 -14.96 12.74 -28.69
CA LYS A 252 -15.92 11.67 -29.03
C LYS A 252 -15.59 10.31 -28.41
N SER A 253 -14.43 10.18 -27.77
CA SER A 253 -13.95 8.92 -27.16
C SER A 253 -13.91 9.01 -25.63
N ARG A 254 -14.07 7.85 -24.98
CA ARG A 254 -13.83 7.71 -23.54
C ARG A 254 -12.47 7.04 -23.33
N VAL A 255 -11.55 7.78 -22.74
CA VAL A 255 -10.23 7.29 -22.32
C VAL A 255 -10.43 6.42 -21.08
N VAL A 256 -9.80 5.26 -21.04
CA VAL A 256 -9.75 4.39 -19.85
C VAL A 256 -8.39 4.58 -19.21
N LYS A 257 -8.34 5.00 -17.95
CA LYS A 257 -7.11 5.36 -17.24
C LYS A 257 -7.04 4.67 -15.88
N LEU A 258 -5.83 4.33 -15.43
CA LEU A 258 -5.59 3.89 -14.06
C LEU A 258 -5.81 5.05 -13.08
N THR A 259 -6.38 4.74 -11.92
CA THR A 259 -6.29 5.61 -10.74
C THR A 259 -4.93 5.43 -10.07
N ARG A 260 -4.57 6.24 -9.05
CA ARG A 260 -3.32 6.01 -8.30
C ARG A 260 -3.33 4.67 -7.59
N LEU A 261 -4.50 4.25 -7.10
CA LEU A 261 -4.71 2.93 -6.54
C LEU A 261 -4.50 1.83 -7.61
N GLY A 262 -5.06 1.99 -8.80
CA GLY A 262 -4.86 1.07 -9.92
C GLY A 262 -3.40 0.94 -10.34
N GLU A 263 -2.70 2.07 -10.46
CA GLU A 263 -1.25 2.11 -10.74
C GLU A 263 -0.45 1.38 -9.67
N ALA A 264 -0.74 1.64 -8.39
CA ALA A 264 -0.02 1.02 -7.29
C ALA A 264 -0.20 -0.50 -7.24
N ILE A 265 -1.42 -1.00 -7.50
CA ILE A 265 -1.67 -2.44 -7.57
C ILE A 265 -0.98 -3.04 -8.79
N ALA A 266 -1.09 -2.41 -9.97
CA ALA A 266 -0.41 -2.89 -11.17
C ALA A 266 1.11 -2.99 -10.98
N GLU A 267 1.70 -1.95 -10.40
CA GLU A 267 3.12 -1.90 -10.04
C GLU A 267 3.50 -3.01 -9.06
N ALA A 268 2.67 -3.25 -8.03
CA ALA A 268 2.91 -4.32 -7.08
C ALA A 268 2.99 -5.68 -7.80
N TYR A 269 2.02 -5.97 -8.67
CA TYR A 269 1.98 -7.24 -9.42
C TYR A 269 3.13 -7.43 -10.39
N ILE A 270 3.61 -6.37 -11.03
CA ILE A 270 4.77 -6.45 -11.94
C ILE A 270 6.07 -6.76 -11.18
N ASN A 271 6.13 -6.35 -9.92
CA ASN A 271 7.31 -6.52 -9.08
C ASN A 271 7.25 -7.77 -8.17
N LEU A 272 6.11 -8.47 -8.11
CA LEU A 272 5.96 -9.75 -7.40
C LEU A 272 6.98 -10.78 -7.91
#